data_AF-A0AAE3W5U9-F1
#
_entry.id   AF-A0AAE3W5U9-F1
#
_cell.length_a   1.000
_cell.length_b   1.000
_cell.length_c   1.000
_cell.angle_alpha   90.00
_cell.angle_beta   90.00
_cell.angle_gamma   90.00
#
_symmetry.space_group_name_H-M   'P 1'
#
loop_
_entity.id
_entity.type
_entity.pdbx_description
1 polymer ?
#
loop_
_entity_poly.entity_id
_entity_poly.type
_entity_poly.pdbx_seq_one_letter_code
_entity_poly.pdbx_strand_id
1 'polypeptide(L)'
;MLPAGQEDLQAGAADVPGDGTSPVPAHTQFFDEDALKDLRGMAEAGTDPVSAEIAALPPDADEATRQDLADRLAPIVSRSLLDHPWLRDPAGHLSASEHVTRQTFLDAVSSIYNTAQLDVLRRAAALAAGSAPPPPRGGTDD
;
A
#
# COMPACT_ATOMS: atom_id res chain seq x y z
N MET A 1 58.84 -11.09 15.63
CA MET A 1 58.50 -9.78 15.05
C MET A 1 58.24 -10.00 13.58
N LEU A 2 57.02 -9.75 13.10
CA LEU A 2 56.57 -10.07 11.73
C LEU A 2 57.39 -9.33 10.66
N PRO A 3 57.68 -9.94 9.50
CA PRO A 3 57.95 -9.20 8.28
C PRO A 3 56.74 -9.18 7.33
N ALA A 4 56.59 -8.03 6.70
CA ALA A 4 55.74 -7.73 5.56
C ALA A 4 56.24 -8.45 4.29
N GLY A 5 55.31 -8.67 3.34
CA GLY A 5 55.63 -9.13 1.99
C GLY A 5 54.52 -10.02 1.41
N GLN A 6 53.39 -9.43 1.04
CA GLN A 6 52.34 -10.09 0.24
C GLN A 6 52.36 -9.43 -1.14
N GLU A 7 53.23 -9.94 -2.00
CA GLU A 7 53.24 -9.73 -3.46
C GLU A 7 52.39 -10.88 -4.04
N ASP A 8 51.19 -10.59 -4.55
CA ASP A 8 50.85 -10.35 -5.97
C ASP A 8 50.74 -11.63 -6.81
N LEU A 9 49.77 -11.60 -7.74
CA LEU A 9 49.38 -12.58 -8.76
C LEU A 9 48.40 -13.69 -8.34
N GLN A 10 47.12 -13.47 -8.69
CA GLN A 10 46.58 -14.20 -9.84
C GLN A 10 45.42 -13.43 -10.49
N ALA A 11 45.63 -13.09 -11.76
CA ALA A 11 44.63 -12.54 -12.66
C ALA A 11 43.51 -13.55 -12.93
N GLY A 12 42.28 -13.05 -13.03
CA GLY A 12 41.10 -13.82 -13.38
C GLY A 12 39.85 -12.94 -13.46
N ALA A 13 39.95 -11.81 -14.16
CA ALA A 13 38.77 -11.04 -14.56
C ALA A 13 38.08 -11.76 -15.73
N ALA A 14 36.90 -12.31 -15.50
CA ALA A 14 35.73 -12.20 -16.38
C ALA A 14 34.62 -13.14 -15.89
N ASP A 15 33.42 -12.56 -15.84
CA ASP A 15 32.12 -13.21 -15.69
C ASP A 15 31.74 -13.71 -14.29
N VAL A 16 31.43 -12.75 -13.41
CA VAL A 16 30.33 -12.96 -12.47
C VAL A 16 29.09 -12.40 -13.18
N PRO A 17 28.19 -13.24 -13.73
CA PRO A 17 26.88 -12.75 -14.10
C PRO A 17 26.29 -12.17 -12.82
N GLY A 18 25.97 -10.88 -12.88
CA GLY A 18 25.14 -10.25 -11.89
C GLY A 18 23.81 -10.97 -11.89
N ASP A 19 23.69 -11.99 -11.05
CA ASP A 19 22.38 -12.36 -10.55
C ASP A 19 22.00 -11.24 -9.60
N GLY A 20 21.55 -10.15 -10.22
CA GLY A 20 20.74 -9.13 -9.59
C GLY A 20 19.41 -9.77 -9.22
N THR A 21 19.43 -10.74 -8.30
CA THR A 21 18.34 -10.91 -7.36
C THR A 21 18.33 -9.64 -6.52
N SER A 22 17.79 -8.57 -7.11
CA SER A 22 17.08 -7.57 -6.33
C SER A 22 16.05 -8.38 -5.55
N PRO A 23 16.06 -8.39 -4.20
CA PRO A 23 14.90 -8.90 -3.50
C PRO A 23 13.74 -8.01 -3.94
N VAL A 24 12.88 -8.55 -4.80
CA VAL A 24 11.61 -7.92 -5.13
C VAL A 24 10.96 -7.62 -3.78
N PRO A 25 10.61 -6.36 -3.47
CA PRO A 25 10.13 -6.05 -2.14
C PRO A 25 8.91 -6.92 -1.86
N ALA A 26 8.85 -7.54 -0.69
CA ALA A 26 7.79 -8.46 -0.27
C ALA A 26 6.47 -7.72 0.04
N HIS A 27 5.97 -6.90 -0.89
CA HIS A 27 4.76 -6.09 -0.70
C HIS A 27 3.49 -6.75 -1.28
N THR A 28 3.64 -7.82 -2.06
CA THR A 28 2.53 -8.49 -2.76
C THR A 28 2.12 -9.83 -2.13
N GLN A 29 2.82 -10.27 -1.07
CA GLN A 29 2.65 -11.63 -0.50
C GLN A 29 1.46 -11.74 0.46
N PHE A 30 0.74 -10.65 0.70
CA PHE A 30 -0.24 -10.57 1.77
C PHE A 30 -1.66 -10.87 1.32
N PHE A 31 -1.96 -10.75 0.02
CA PHE A 31 -3.30 -10.86 -0.53
C PHE A 31 -3.40 -12.04 -1.50
N ASP A 32 -4.54 -12.74 -1.48
CA ASP A 32 -4.84 -13.79 -2.46
C ASP A 32 -4.91 -13.21 -3.90
N GLU A 33 -4.80 -14.10 -4.90
CA GLU A 33 -4.72 -13.70 -6.32
C GLU A 33 -5.90 -12.86 -6.80
N ASP A 34 -7.10 -13.13 -6.28
CA ASP A 34 -8.32 -12.39 -6.59
C ASP A 34 -8.25 -10.94 -6.07
N ALA A 35 -7.80 -10.77 -4.82
CA ALA A 35 -7.60 -9.45 -4.22
C ALA A 35 -6.47 -8.67 -4.91
N LEU A 36 -5.40 -9.34 -5.37
CA LEU A 36 -4.33 -8.69 -6.14
C LEU A 36 -4.79 -8.23 -7.52
N LYS A 37 -5.65 -9.02 -8.18
CA LYS A 37 -6.26 -8.65 -9.47
C LYS A 37 -7.16 -7.43 -9.30
N ASP A 38 -7.96 -7.42 -8.24
CA ASP A 38 -8.82 -6.31 -7.86
C ASP A 38 -7.99 -5.05 -7.53
N LEU A 39 -6.93 -5.18 -6.74
CA LEU A 39 -5.98 -4.10 -6.43
C LEU A 39 -5.35 -3.50 -7.68
N ARG A 40 -4.97 -4.35 -8.64
CA ARG A 40 -4.42 -3.91 -9.92
C ARG A 40 -5.46 -3.12 -10.72
N GLY A 41 -6.67 -3.64 -10.82
CA GLY A 41 -7.78 -2.94 -11.49
C GLY A 41 -8.06 -1.57 -10.86
N MET A 42 -8.07 -1.49 -9.53
CA MET A 42 -8.22 -0.23 -8.81
C MET A 42 -7.05 0.73 -9.04
N ALA A 43 -5.81 0.24 -9.10
CA ALA A 43 -4.63 1.08 -9.37
C ALA A 43 -4.64 1.63 -10.80
N GLU A 44 -5.06 0.83 -11.78
CA GLU A 44 -5.18 1.26 -13.18
C GLU A 44 -6.36 2.25 -13.36
N ALA A 45 -7.47 2.04 -12.65
CA ALA A 45 -8.59 2.97 -12.60
C ALA A 45 -8.28 4.25 -11.79
N GLY A 46 -7.36 4.16 -10.83
CA GLY A 46 -6.98 5.19 -9.85
C GLY A 46 -6.06 6.28 -10.37
N THR A 47 -6.00 6.49 -11.70
CA THR A 47 -5.29 7.61 -12.34
C THR A 47 -6.08 8.92 -12.24
N ASP A 48 -6.79 9.12 -11.12
CA ASP A 48 -7.59 10.31 -10.86
C ASP A 48 -6.67 11.48 -10.47
N PRO A 49 -6.94 12.71 -10.93
CA PRO A 49 -6.16 13.89 -10.57
C PRO A 49 -5.98 14.08 -9.05
N VAL A 50 -6.96 13.69 -8.23
CA VAL A 50 -6.88 13.75 -6.77
C VAL A 50 -5.76 12.83 -6.24
N SER A 51 -5.58 11.64 -6.82
CA SER A 51 -4.51 10.71 -6.43
C SER A 51 -3.12 11.31 -6.70
N ALA A 52 -2.95 12.03 -7.81
CA ALA A 52 -1.69 12.70 -8.12
C ALA A 52 -1.41 13.88 -7.17
N GLU A 53 -2.45 14.65 -6.81
CA GLU A 53 -2.34 15.74 -5.84
C GLU A 53 -1.98 15.22 -4.44
N ILE A 54 -2.55 14.08 -4.02
CA ILE A 54 -2.18 13.41 -2.78
C ILE A 54 -0.73 12.92 -2.85
N ALA A 55 -0.31 12.28 -3.94
CA ALA A 55 1.07 11.82 -4.10
C ALA A 55 2.11 12.95 -4.02
N ALA A 56 1.74 14.16 -4.45
CA ALA A 56 2.59 15.36 -4.38
C ALA A 56 2.47 16.14 -3.06
N LEU A 57 1.56 15.76 -2.16
CA LEU A 57 1.26 16.49 -0.93
C LEU A 57 2.48 16.48 0.02
N PRO A 58 3.00 17.64 0.44
CA PRO A 58 4.11 17.69 1.39
C PRO A 58 3.67 17.26 2.80
N PRO A 59 4.60 16.73 3.63
CA PRO A 59 4.28 16.28 5.00
C PRO A 59 3.74 17.37 5.92
N ASP A 60 4.08 18.63 5.66
CA ASP A 60 3.67 19.81 6.44
C ASP A 60 2.47 20.55 5.80
N ALA A 61 1.78 19.91 4.83
CA ALA A 61 0.61 20.52 4.19
C ALA A 61 -0.44 20.93 5.23
N ASP A 62 -1.03 22.11 5.06
CA ASP A 62 -1.97 22.65 6.04
C ASP A 62 -3.27 21.84 6.13
N GLU A 63 -3.97 22.00 7.26
CA GLU A 63 -5.20 21.27 7.57
C GLU A 63 -6.27 21.46 6.50
N ALA A 64 -6.42 22.68 5.99
CA ALA A 64 -7.40 23.00 4.95
C ALA A 64 -7.14 22.21 3.66
N THR A 65 -5.87 22.10 3.26
CA THR A 65 -5.47 21.32 2.06
C THR A 65 -5.72 19.84 2.26
N ARG A 66 -5.41 19.30 3.44
CA ARG A 66 -5.69 17.89 3.75
C ARG A 66 -7.19 17.60 3.74
N GLN A 67 -8.00 18.52 4.26
CA GLN A 67 -9.44 18.35 4.30
C GLN A 67 -10.09 18.45 2.91
N ASP A 68 -9.65 19.36 2.05
CA ASP A 68 -10.11 19.47 0.65
C ASP A 68 -9.86 18.18 -0.13
N LEU A 69 -8.62 17.68 -0.07
CA LEU A 69 -8.26 16.43 -0.75
C LEU A 69 -9.06 15.24 -0.21
N ALA A 70 -9.33 15.21 1.10
CA ALA A 70 -10.13 14.15 1.70
C ALA A 70 -11.59 14.16 1.23
N ASP A 71 -12.19 15.34 1.10
CA ASP A 71 -13.57 15.50 0.62
C ASP A 71 -13.71 15.06 -0.84
N ARG A 72 -12.74 15.45 -1.67
CA ARG A 72 -12.66 15.05 -3.09
C ARG A 72 -12.40 13.55 -3.27
N LEU A 73 -11.61 12.95 -2.37
CA LEU A 73 -11.30 11.52 -2.41
C LEU A 73 -12.44 10.64 -1.86
N ALA A 74 -13.22 11.13 -0.89
CA ALA A 74 -14.30 10.39 -0.24
C ALA A 74 -15.33 9.73 -1.20
N PRO A 75 -15.85 10.38 -2.26
CA PRO A 75 -16.78 9.73 -3.18
C PRO A 75 -16.11 8.60 -3.99
N ILE A 76 -14.83 8.75 -4.32
CA ILE A 76 -14.04 7.73 -5.04
C ILE A 76 -13.89 6.50 -4.14
N VAL A 77 -13.46 6.72 -2.89
CA VAL A 77 -13.34 5.65 -1.88
C VAL A 77 -14.70 5.00 -1.60
N SER A 78 -15.77 5.78 -1.50
CA SER A 78 -17.13 5.24 -1.32
C SER A 78 -17.51 4.29 -2.45
N ARG A 79 -17.18 4.64 -3.69
CA ARG A 79 -17.44 3.79 -4.86
C ARG A 79 -16.60 2.51 -4.79
N SER A 80 -15.32 2.60 -4.49
CA SER A 80 -14.45 1.42 -4.32
C SER A 80 -14.95 0.50 -3.21
N LEU A 81 -15.42 1.03 -2.08
CA LEU A 81 -16.00 0.23 -0.99
C LEU A 81 -17.35 -0.42 -1.35
N LEU A 82 -18.06 0.09 -2.36
CA LEU A 82 -19.29 -0.53 -2.88
C LEU A 82 -18.98 -1.61 -3.92
N ASP A 83 -18.01 -1.36 -4.79
CA ASP A 83 -17.59 -2.28 -5.86
C ASP A 83 -16.80 -3.47 -5.29
N HIS A 84 -16.03 -3.21 -4.22
CA HIS A 84 -15.11 -4.16 -3.59
C HIS A 84 -15.36 -4.24 -2.07
N PRO A 85 -16.40 -4.97 -1.62
CA PRO A 85 -16.80 -5.01 -0.21
C PRO A 85 -15.71 -5.53 0.73
N TRP A 86 -14.82 -6.39 0.20
CA TRP A 86 -13.70 -6.98 0.93
C TRP A 86 -12.70 -5.95 1.46
N LEU A 87 -12.67 -4.74 0.91
CA LEU A 87 -11.84 -3.63 1.41
C LEU A 87 -12.22 -3.20 2.83
N ARG A 88 -13.45 -3.46 3.27
CA ARG A 88 -13.89 -3.18 4.65
C ARG A 88 -13.43 -4.23 5.65
N ASP A 89 -13.29 -5.48 5.21
CA ASP A 89 -12.86 -6.61 6.02
C ASP A 89 -11.89 -7.48 5.21
N PRO A 90 -10.60 -7.11 5.18
CA PRO A 90 -9.61 -7.81 4.36
C PRO A 90 -9.24 -9.18 4.92
N ALA A 91 -9.71 -9.54 6.14
CA ALA A 91 -9.32 -10.76 6.84
C ALA A 91 -9.55 -12.04 6.02
N GLY A 92 -10.59 -12.08 5.20
CA GLY A 92 -10.90 -13.20 4.30
C GLY A 92 -9.99 -13.31 3.06
N HIS A 93 -9.14 -12.31 2.80
CA HIS A 93 -8.25 -12.24 1.64
C HIS A 93 -6.76 -12.17 2.03
N LEU A 94 -6.45 -12.41 3.32
CA LEU A 94 -5.07 -12.41 3.80
C LEU A 94 -4.48 -13.82 3.71
N SER A 95 -3.45 -14.00 2.89
CA SER A 95 -2.74 -15.29 2.76
C SER A 95 -1.72 -15.54 3.89
N ALA A 96 -1.45 -14.55 4.75
CA ALA A 96 -0.39 -14.59 5.78
C ALA A 96 -0.94 -14.40 7.21
N SER A 97 -0.35 -15.09 8.19
CA SER A 97 -0.74 -15.06 9.61
C SER A 97 -1.01 -13.63 10.13
N GLU A 98 -2.25 -13.36 10.53
CA GLU A 98 -2.85 -12.03 10.78
C GLU A 98 -1.97 -11.03 11.55
N HIS A 99 -1.17 -11.52 12.51
CA HIS A 99 -0.47 -10.66 13.45
C HIS A 99 0.90 -10.16 12.97
N VAL A 100 1.64 -10.99 12.24
CA VAL A 100 2.93 -10.58 11.63
C VAL A 100 2.67 -9.68 10.42
N THR A 101 1.58 -9.93 9.69
CA THR A 101 1.17 -9.18 8.51
C THR A 101 0.82 -7.72 8.83
N ARG A 102 0.09 -7.46 9.91
CA ARG A 102 -0.44 -6.11 10.19
C ARG A 102 0.64 -5.07 10.49
N GLN A 103 1.61 -5.41 11.34
CA GLN A 103 2.65 -4.45 11.75
C GLN A 103 3.62 -4.17 10.60
N THR A 104 4.04 -5.21 9.86
CA THR A 104 4.88 -5.05 8.68
C THR A 104 4.16 -4.28 7.57
N PHE A 105 2.85 -4.49 7.40
CA PHE A 105 2.04 -3.70 6.47
C PHE A 105 1.97 -2.22 6.87
N LEU A 106 1.70 -1.91 8.13
CA LEU A 106 1.65 -0.52 8.61
C LEU A 106 3.00 0.19 8.46
N ASP A 107 4.10 -0.50 8.71
CA ASP A 107 5.46 0.02 8.53
C ASP A 107 5.77 0.29 7.04
N ALA A 108 5.44 -0.66 6.16
CA ALA A 108 5.59 -0.50 4.72
C ALA A 108 4.74 0.66 4.18
N VAL A 109 3.49 0.79 4.62
CA VAL A 109 2.60 1.90 4.24
C VAL A 109 3.13 3.24 4.72
N SER A 110 3.66 3.30 5.95
CA SER A 110 4.25 4.52 6.52
C SER A 110 5.59 4.90 5.89
N SER A 111 6.28 3.95 5.27
CA SER A 111 7.49 4.18 4.48
C SER A 111 7.19 4.78 3.10
N ILE A 112 6.02 4.46 2.54
CA ILE A 112 5.58 4.94 1.21
C ILE A 112 4.88 6.30 1.31
N TYR A 113 4.05 6.49 2.34
CA TYR A 113 3.25 7.70 2.51
C TYR A 113 3.75 8.55 3.66
N ASN A 114 3.79 9.86 3.44
CA ASN A 114 4.06 10.79 4.51
C ASN A 114 2.83 11.02 5.42
N THR A 115 3.06 11.69 6.55
CA THR A 115 2.03 11.95 7.57
C THR A 115 0.78 12.64 7.00
N ALA A 116 0.95 13.64 6.13
CA ALA A 116 -0.17 14.37 5.54
C ALA A 116 -0.96 13.49 4.56
N GLN A 117 -0.27 12.68 3.76
CA GLN A 117 -0.92 11.73 2.84
C GLN A 117 -1.75 10.69 3.61
N LEU A 118 -1.19 10.11 4.66
CA LEU A 118 -1.90 9.17 5.53
C LEU A 118 -3.12 9.79 6.20
N ASP A 119 -3.03 11.08 6.59
CA ASP A 119 -4.15 11.81 7.17
C ASP A 119 -5.31 12.00 6.18
N VAL A 120 -5.01 12.41 4.94
CA VAL A 120 -5.99 12.53 3.86
C VAL A 120 -6.69 11.19 3.61
N LEU A 121 -5.93 10.10 3.48
CA LEU A 121 -6.48 8.75 3.24
C LEU A 121 -7.42 8.31 4.36
N ARG A 122 -7.03 8.54 5.63
CA ARG A 122 -7.89 8.21 6.79
C ARG A 122 -9.19 9.00 6.80
N ARG A 123 -9.13 10.32 6.54
CA ARG A 123 -10.33 11.17 6.50
C ARG A 123 -11.28 10.78 5.38
N ALA A 124 -10.75 10.54 4.18
CA ALA A 124 -11.55 10.11 3.05
C ALA A 124 -12.25 8.78 3.34
N ALA A 125 -11.56 7.82 3.96
CA ALA A 125 -12.16 6.56 4.38
C ALA A 125 -13.29 6.74 5.41
N ALA A 126 -13.12 7.65 6.39
CA ALA A 126 -14.15 7.94 7.39
C ALA A 126 -15.39 8.61 6.76
N LEU A 127 -15.19 9.60 5.87
CA LEU A 127 -16.26 10.27 5.12
C LEU A 127 -17.02 9.29 4.22
N ALA A 128 -16.29 8.37 3.58
CA ALA A 128 -16.86 7.36 2.72
C ALA A 128 -17.68 6.32 3.49
N ALA A 129 -17.19 5.86 4.64
CA ALA A 129 -17.90 4.93 5.49
C ALA A 129 -19.19 5.53 6.07
N GLY A 130 -19.21 6.83 6.38
CA GLY A 130 -20.40 7.55 6.83
C GLY A 130 -21.44 7.79 5.73
N SER A 131 -21.02 7.80 4.46
CA SER A 131 -21.89 8.03 3.29
C SER A 131 -22.39 6.74 2.64
N ALA A 132 -21.70 5.62 2.84
CA ALA A 132 -22.08 4.34 2.27
C ALA A 132 -23.30 3.75 3.01
N PRO A 133 -24.30 3.20 2.30
CA PRO A 133 -25.40 2.50 2.94
C PRO A 133 -24.85 1.32 3.78
N PRO A 134 -25.42 1.06 4.98
CA PRO A 134 -24.99 -0.08 5.78
C PRO A 134 -25.17 -1.37 4.97
N PRO A 135 -24.29 -2.39 5.15
CA PRO A 135 -24.43 -3.65 4.44
C PRO A 135 -25.82 -4.24 4.73
N PRO A 136 -26.45 -4.94 3.76
CA PRO A 136 -27.71 -5.62 4.01
C PRO A 136 -27.48 -6.56 5.19
N ARG A 137 -28.20 -6.32 6.30
CA ARG A 137 -28.21 -7.25 7.42
C ARG A 137 -28.74 -8.56 6.85
N GLY A 138 -27.85 -9.55 6.70
CA GLY A 138 -28.22 -10.87 6.22
C GLY A 138 -29.42 -11.32 7.05
N GLY A 139 -30.54 -11.52 6.37
CA GLY A 139 -31.73 -12.09 6.98
C GLY A 139 -31.37 -13.49 7.43
N THR A 140 -31.09 -13.63 8.72
CA THR A 140 -31.38 -14.88 9.42
C THR A 140 -32.89 -14.88 9.61
N ASP A 141 -33.61 -15.30 8.58
CA ASP A 141 -35.03 -15.65 8.69
C ASP A 141 -35.17 -17.12 8.26
N ASP A 142 -35.64 -17.90 9.24
CA ASP A 142 -36.02 -19.32 9.28
C ASP A 142 -34.91 -20.39 9.25
#